data_AF-A0A392QGA5-F1
#
_entry.id   AF-A0A392QGA5-F1
#
_cell.length_a   1.000
_cell.length_b   1.000
_cell.length_c   1.000
_cell.angle_alpha   90.00
_cell.angle_beta   90.00
_cell.angle_gamma   90.00
#
_symmetry.space_group_name_H-M   'P 1'
#
loop_
_entity.id
_entity.type
_entity.pdbx_description
1 polymer ?
#
loop_
_entity_poly.entity_id
_entity_poly.type
_entity_poly.pdbx_seq_one_letter_code
_entity_poly.pdbx_strand_id
1 'polypeptide(L)' 'IARYKGDGRLAEPGFQNPRWVDAELVILDGNHIKAGPVVGFVYWAPEYQFMVFFNRFRLQQ' A
#
# COMPACT_ATOMS: atom_id res chain seq x y z
N ILE A 1 12.16 8.28 6.20
CA ILE A 1 11.36 7.06 6.44
C ILE A 1 10.23 7.44 7.40
N ALA A 2 8.97 7.16 7.06
CA ALA A 2 7.80 7.51 7.88
C ALA A 2 6.71 6.44 7.78
N ARG A 3 5.88 6.34 8.81
CA ARG A 3 4.82 5.32 8.97
C ARG A 3 3.55 6.01 9.46
N TYR A 4 2.42 5.73 8.83
CA TYR A 4 1.14 6.31 9.19
C TYR A 4 0.08 5.22 9.25
N LYS A 5 -0.68 5.18 10.36
CA LYS A 5 -1.85 4.30 10.47
C LYS A 5 -2.89 4.70 9.42
N GLY A 6 -3.56 3.71 8.85
CA GLY A 6 -4.69 3.92 7.97
C GLY A 6 -5.54 2.67 7.85
N ASP A 7 -6.61 2.79 7.06
CA ASP A 7 -7.52 1.68 6.79
C ASP A 7 -7.43 1.29 5.32
N GLY A 8 -7.29 -0.01 5.05
CA GLY A 8 -7.32 -0.59 3.72
C GLY A 8 -8.66 -1.24 3.44
N ARG A 9 -9.13 -1.23 2.18
CA ARG A 9 -10.39 -1.88 1.81
C ARG A 9 -10.12 -3.18 1.05
N LEU A 10 -10.56 -4.30 1.62
CA LEU A 10 -10.49 -5.63 1.00
C LEU A 10 -11.88 -6.12 0.61
N ALA A 11 -11.94 -6.98 -0.41
CA ALA A 11 -13.15 -7.64 -0.86
C ALA A 11 -12.80 -8.98 -1.52
N GLU A 12 -13.76 -9.89 -1.54
CA GLU A 12 -13.70 -11.14 -2.28
C GLU A 12 -13.85 -10.91 -3.80
N PRO A 13 -13.51 -11.90 -4.66
CA PRO A 13 -13.70 -11.79 -6.10
C PRO A 13 -15.12 -11.33 -6.47
N GLY A 14 -15.20 -10.41 -7.45
CA GLY A 14 -16.47 -9.73 -7.76
C GLY A 14 -16.84 -8.62 -6.78
N PHE A 15 -15.89 -8.16 -5.96
CA PHE A 15 -16.06 -7.11 -4.96
C PHE A 15 -17.13 -7.45 -3.90
N GLN A 16 -17.24 -8.74 -3.57
CA GLN A 16 -18.16 -9.22 -2.56
C GLN A 16 -17.61 -8.96 -1.15
N ASN A 17 -18.51 -8.71 -0.19
CA ASN A 17 -18.16 -8.50 1.22
C ASN A 17 -17.05 -7.45 1.47
N PRO A 18 -17.18 -6.21 0.97
CA PRO A 18 -16.13 -5.20 1.12
C PRO A 18 -16.03 -4.74 2.57
N ARG A 19 -14.81 -4.78 3.14
CA ARG A 19 -14.55 -4.41 4.53
C ARG A 19 -13.28 -3.58 4.68
N TRP A 20 -13.27 -2.75 5.71
CA TRP A 20 -12.07 -2.05 6.15
C TRP A 20 -11.23 -2.97 7.03
N VAL A 21 -9.92 -2.89 6.88
CA VAL A 21 -8.93 -3.60 7.69
C VAL A 21 -7.82 -2.66 8.08
N ASP A 22 -7.19 -2.94 9.22
CA ASP A 22 -6.01 -2.22 9.67
C ASP A 22 -4.92 -2.27 8.61
N ALA A 23 -4.35 -1.10 8.34
CA ALA A 23 -3.29 -0.96 7.37
C ALA A 23 -2.31 0.15 7.75
N GLU A 24 -1.23 0.23 6.98
CA GLU A 24 -0.21 1.23 7.22
C GLU A 24 0.37 1.78 5.92
N LEU A 25 0.44 3.10 5.82
CA LEU A 25 1.16 3.80 4.77
C LEU A 25 2.63 3.95 5.20
N VAL A 26 3.53 3.45 4.36
CA VAL A 26 4.98 3.46 4.61
C VAL A 26 5.68 4.29 3.54
N ILE A 27 6.52 5.24 3.94
CA ILE A 27 7.39 6.00 3.04
C ILE A 27 8.80 5.45 3.17
N LEU A 28 9.27 4.78 2.11
CA LEU A 28 10.59 4.18 2.03
C LEU A 28 11.60 5.18 1.48
N ASP A 29 12.80 5.20 2.04
CA ASP A 29 13.91 5.88 1.37
C ASP A 29 14.31 5.05 0.14
N GLY A 30 14.48 5.70 -1.00
CA GLY A 30 14.79 5.03 -2.26
C GLY A 30 16.21 4.44 -2.31
N ASN A 31 16.92 4.34 -1.18
CA ASN A 31 18.33 3.99 -1.14
C ASN A 31 18.59 2.56 -1.64
N HIS A 32 17.59 1.67 -1.56
CA HIS A 32 17.66 0.29 -2.04
C HIS A 32 16.73 0.00 -3.22
N ILE A 33 15.97 1.00 -3.68
CA ILE A 33 15.05 0.87 -4.81
C ILE A 33 15.44 1.89 -5.88
N LYS A 34 15.97 1.41 -7.01
CA LYS A 34 16.43 2.25 -8.13
C LYS A 34 15.35 3.18 -8.75
N ALA A 35 14.09 3.02 -8.35
CA ALA A 35 12.95 3.80 -8.82
C ALA A 35 12.74 5.13 -8.05
N GLY A 36 13.54 5.42 -7.01
CA GLY A 36 13.37 6.62 -6.17
C GLY A 36 12.48 6.36 -4.95
N PRO A 37 12.00 7.40 -4.25
CA PRO A 37 11.14 7.22 -3.07
C PRO A 37 9.85 6.49 -3.47
N VAL A 38 9.59 5.38 -2.78
CA VAL A 38 8.42 4.52 -2.99
C VAL A 38 7.47 4.68 -1.81
N VAL A 39 6.19 4.83 -2.12
CA VAL A 39 5.12 4.75 -1.13
C VAL A 39 4.61 3.31 -1.10
N GLY A 40 4.62 2.68 0.07
CA GLY A 40 4.07 1.35 0.30
C GLY A 40 2.79 1.42 1.11
N PHE A 41 1.91 0.44 0.92
CA PHE A 41 0.74 0.24 1.77
C PHE A 41 0.70 -1.22 2.22
N VAL A 42 0.71 -1.44 3.54
CA VAL A 42 0.75 -2.77 4.15
C VAL A 42 -0.63 -3.11 4.70
N TYR A 43 -1.19 -4.24 4.28
CA TYR A 43 -2.44 -4.77 4.80
C TYR A 43 -2.17 -5.80 5.89
N TRP A 44 -2.74 -5.59 7.08
CA TRP A 44 -2.64 -6.50 8.21
C TRP A 44 -4.00 -7.14 8.47
N ALA A 45 -4.34 -8.19 7.70
CA ALA A 45 -5.55 -8.99 7.94
C ALA A 45 -5.16 -10.43 8.32
N PRO A 46 -5.96 -11.14 9.14
CA PRO A 46 -5.70 -12.53 9.49
C PRO A 46 -5.56 -13.46 8.28
N GLU A 47 -6.33 -13.20 7.22
CA GLU A 47 -6.41 -14.03 6.02
C GLU A 47 -5.35 -13.67 4.98
N TYR A 48 -4.88 -12.42 4.99
CA TYR A 48 -3.96 -11.89 3.99
C TYR A 48 -2.98 -10.89 4.63
N GLN A 49 -1.68 -11.16 4.44
CA GLN A 49 -0.61 -10.22 4.76
C GLN A 49 0.15 -9.91 3.48
N PHE A 50 0.01 -8.68 2.99
CA PHE A 50 0.68 -8.28 1.75
C PHE A 50 0.97 -6.78 1.74
N MET A 51 1.88 -6.39 0.86
CA MET A 51 2.30 -5.01 0.66
C MET A 51 2.12 -4.63 -0.81
N VAL A 52 1.61 -3.43 -1.05
CA VAL A 52 1.48 -2.83 -2.38
C VAL A 52 2.44 -1.65 -2.47
N PHE A 53 3.22 -1.59 -3.56
CA PHE A 53 4.14 -0.48 -3.84
C PHE A 53 3.58 0.45 -4.90
N PHE A 54 3.69 1.75 -4.66
CA PHE A 54 3.29 2.80 -5.59
C PHE A 54 4.53 3.57 -6.05
N ASN A 55 4.75 3.55 -7.37
CA ASN A 55 5.75 4.39 -8.01
C ASN A 55 5.09 5.67 -8.52
N ARG A 56 5.82 6.80 -8.44
CA ARG A 56 5.34 8.06 -9.01
C ARG A 56 5.29 7.94 -10.53
N PHE A 57 4.10 7.99 -11.09
CA PHE A 57 3.90 8.21 -12.52
C PHE A 57 3.89 9.72 -12.82
N ARG A 58 4.62 10.16 -13.85
CA ARG A 58 4.55 11.53 -14.36
C ARG A 58 3.76 11.53 -15.65
N LEU A 59 2.63 12.22 -15.68
CA LEU A 59 1.87 12.44 -16.90
C LEU A 59 2.69 13.39 -17.80
N GLN A 60 2.94 12.98 -19.04
CA GLN A 60 3.42 13.89 -20.08
C GLN A 60 2.23 14.76 -20.52
N GLN A 61 2.44 16.09 -20.56
CA GLN A 61 1.48 17.03 -21.14
C GLN A 61 1.47 16.90 -22.66
#